data_AF-A0A3D5U9F2-F1
#
_entry.id   AF-A0A3D5U9F2-F1
#
_cell.length_a   1.000
_cell.length_b   1.000
_cell.length_c   1.000
_cell.angle_alpha   90.00
_cell.angle_beta   90.00
_cell.angle_gamma   90.00
#
_symmetry.space_group_name_H-M   'P 1'
#
loop_
_entity.id
_entity.type
_entity.pdbx_description
1 polymer ?
#
loop_
_entity_poly.entity_id
_entity_poly.type
_entity_poly.pdbx_seq_one_letter_code
_entity_poly.pdbx_strand_id
1 'polypeptide(L)' 'VIHLMEDQRYIDYVGGSMRLGAYTCKLCPDSLAHRSYGSLQISERHRHRYEFN' A
#
# COMPACT_ATOMS: atom_id res chain seq x y z
N VAL A 1 7.72 -8.68 8.56
CA VAL A 1 8.31 -7.62 9.44
C VAL A 1 7.98 -6.27 8.81
N ILE A 2 7.85 -5.16 9.54
CA ILE A 2 7.50 -3.85 8.94
C ILE A 2 8.78 -3.08 8.62
N HIS A 3 8.94 -2.61 7.38
CA HIS A 3 10.14 -1.91 6.92
C HIS A 3 9.80 -0.67 6.08
N LEU A 4 10.80 0.19 5.84
CA LEU A 4 10.72 1.21 4.79
C LEU A 4 10.57 0.54 3.42
N MET A 5 9.97 1.26 2.47
CA MET A 5 9.91 0.79 1.09
C MET A 5 11.31 0.49 0.56
N GLU A 6 11.41 -0.49 -0.33
CA GLU A 6 12.67 -0.96 -0.89
C GLU A 6 13.49 0.18 -1.52
N ASP A 7 12.83 1.07 -2.26
CA ASP A 7 13.42 2.24 -2.91
C ASP A 7 13.96 3.30 -1.92
N GLN A 8 13.64 3.17 -0.63
CA GLN A 8 13.94 4.16 0.40
C GLN A 8 15.00 3.68 1.40
N ARG A 9 15.56 2.47 1.21
CA ARG A 9 16.52 1.87 2.14
C ARG A 9 17.84 2.64 2.28
N TYR A 10 18.18 3.53 1.34
CA TYR A 10 19.46 4.26 1.30
C TYR A 10 19.30 5.79 1.23
N ILE A 11 18.13 6.32 1.59
CA ILE A 11 17.87 7.77 1.53
C ILE A 11 18.09 8.38 2.92
N ASP A 12 19.12 9.20 3.07
CA ASP A 12 19.49 9.88 4.33
C ASP A 12 18.43 10.90 4.80
N TYR A 13 17.60 11.41 3.89
CA TYR A 13 16.51 12.33 4.16
C TYR A 13 15.16 11.72 3.76
N VAL A 14 14.39 11.26 4.75
CA VAL A 14 13.09 10.56 4.58
C VAL A 14 11.93 11.50 4.15
N GLY A 15 12.22 12.68 3.60
CA GLY A 15 11.22 13.58 3.01
C GLY A 15 10.72 13.01 1.67
N GLY A 16 9.40 12.97 1.46
CA GLY A 16 8.81 12.43 0.21
C GLY A 16 8.59 10.90 0.20
N SER A 17 8.89 10.21 1.29
CA SER A 17 8.80 8.74 1.42
C SER A 17 7.40 8.18 1.67
N MET A 18 6.40 9.04 1.85
CA MET A 18 5.05 8.63 2.25
C MET A 18 4.21 8.30 1.02
N ARG A 19 3.53 7.16 1.01
CA ARG A 19 2.42 6.94 0.09
C ARG A 19 1.26 7.83 0.50
N LEU A 20 0.86 8.70 -0.41
CA LEU A 20 -0.23 9.65 -0.21
C LEU A 20 -1.22 9.56 -1.36
N GLY A 21 -2.50 9.54 -1.03
CA GLY A 21 -3.57 9.60 -2.04
C GLY A 21 -4.00 8.23 -2.54
N ALA A 22 -4.69 8.22 -3.67
CA ALA A 22 -5.37 7.04 -4.20
C ALA A 22 -4.38 6.05 -4.81
N TYR A 23 -4.39 4.82 -4.33
CA TYR A 23 -3.60 3.71 -4.86
C TYR A 23 -4.49 2.53 -5.22
N THR A 24 -4.18 1.92 -6.35
CA THR A 24 -4.87 0.71 -6.83
C THR A 24 -4.47 -0.50 -5.98
N CYS A 25 -5.46 -1.20 -5.46
CA CYS A 25 -5.31 -2.45 -4.74
C CYS A 25 -5.97 -3.58 -5.54
N LYS A 26 -5.21 -4.66 -5.77
CA LYS A 26 -5.73 -5.90 -6.36
C LYS A 26 -6.13 -6.83 -5.23
N LEU A 27 -7.41 -7.19 -5.18
CA LEU A 27 -7.92 -8.12 -4.18
C LEU A 27 -7.75 -9.56 -4.67
N CYS A 28 -7.48 -10.47 -3.73
CA CYS A 28 -7.49 -11.89 -4.04
C CYS A 28 -8.94 -12.35 -4.29
N PRO A 29 -9.22 -13.12 -5.36
CA PRO A 29 -10.52 -13.74 -5.58
C PRO A 29 -10.96 -14.54 -4.35
N ASP A 30 -12.27 -14.55 -4.08
CA ASP A 30 -12.90 -15.25 -2.95
C ASP A 30 -12.40 -14.88 -1.53
N SER A 31 -11.55 -13.86 -1.41
CA SER A 31 -11.19 -13.29 -0.12
C SER A 31 -12.39 -12.58 0.53
N LEU A 32 -12.33 -12.39 1.85
CA LEU A 32 -13.34 -11.60 2.56
C LEU A 32 -13.41 -10.18 1.99
N ALA A 33 -12.26 -9.58 1.70
CA ALA A 33 -12.18 -8.26 1.10
C ALA A 33 -12.85 -8.23 -0.29
N HIS A 34 -12.59 -9.21 -1.15
CA HIS A 34 -13.26 -9.28 -2.47
C HIS A 34 -14.78 -9.38 -2.33
N ARG A 35 -15.29 -10.19 -1.39
CA ARG A 35 -16.74 -10.29 -1.13
C ARG A 35 -17.34 -8.99 -0.60
N SER A 36 -16.61 -8.26 0.24
CA SER A 36 -17.07 -6.98 0.79
C SER A 36 -17.08 -5.85 -0.24
N TYR A 37 -16.05 -5.79 -1.09
CA TYR A 37 -15.91 -4.73 -2.10
C TYR A 37 -16.62 -5.05 -3.44
N GLY A 38 -16.87 -6.32 -3.75
CA GLY A 38 -17.53 -6.76 -4.98
C GLY A 38 -16.73 -6.53 -6.26
N SER A 39 -15.44 -6.15 -6.15
CA SER A 39 -14.54 -5.91 -7.28
C SER A 39 -13.15 -6.45 -6.99
N LEU A 40 -12.49 -7.00 -8.01
CA LEU A 40 -11.09 -7.44 -7.92
C LEU A 40 -10.09 -6.29 -7.93
N GLN A 41 -10.50 -5.10 -8.37
CA GLN A 41 -9.67 -3.92 -8.44
C GLN A 41 -10.38 -2.73 -7.80
N ILE A 42 -9.77 -2.19 -6.75
CA ILE A 42 -10.28 -1.04 -6.00
C ILE A 42 -9.21 0.05 -5.90
N SER A 43 -9.60 1.25 -5.49
CA SER A 43 -8.69 2.38 -5.28
C SER A 43 -8.93 2.95 -3.89
N GLU A 44 -7.89 2.97 -3.06
CA GLU A 44 -7.98 3.40 -1.66
C GLU A 44 -7.00 4.52 -1.35
N ARG A 45 -7.31 5.35 -0.35
CA ARG A 45 -6.43 6.45 0.04
C ARG A 45 -5.40 5.98 1.07
N HIS A 46 -4.14 6.11 0.72
CA HIS A 46 -3.02 5.76 1.57
C HIS A 46 -2.45 7.01 2.23
N ARG A 47 -1.98 6.85 3.47
CA ARG A 47 -1.21 7.85 4.21
C ARG A 47 -0.28 7.15 5.18
N HIS A 48 0.66 6.39 4.63
CA HIS A 48 1.63 5.64 5.41
C HIS A 48 3.01 5.64 4.75
N ARG A 49 4.03 5.35 5.55
CA ARG A 49 5.44 5.35 5.14
C ARG A 49 6.06 3.96 5.11
N TYR A 50 5.65 3.10 6.05
CA TYR A 50 6.20 1.76 6.17
C TYR A 50 5.30 0.75 5.46
N GLU A 51 5.91 -0.28 4.90
CA GLU A 51 5.24 -1.38 4.23
C GLU A 51 5.57 -2.70 4.94
N PHE A 52 4.75 -3.71 4.67
CA PHE A 52 5.03 -5.07 5.10
C PHE A 52 6.13 -5.69 4.21
N ASN A 53 7.08 -6.38 4.85
CA ASN A 53 8.25 -7.04 4.26
C ASN A 53 8.25 -8.53 4.64
#